data_AF-A0A416WSD3-F1
#
_entry.id   AF-A0A416WSD3-F1
#
_cell.length_a   1.000
_cell.length_b   1.000
_cell.length_c   1.000
_cell.angle_alpha   90.00
_cell.angle_beta   90.00
_cell.angle_gamma   90.00
#
_symmetry.space_group_name_H-M   'P 1'
#
loop_
_entity.id
_entity.type
_entity.pdbx_description
1 polymer ?
#
loop_
_entity_poly.entity_id
_entity_poly.type
_entity_poly.pdbx_seq_one_letter_code
_entity_poly.pdbx_strand_id
1 'polypeptide(L)' 'MSKISKLNAFTTMVEYIDCDKTQIANDIFKIINRSQNQDKKNNVISNYIQLQKKEEKYFKKEFIIEEGQCNKEQD' A
#
# COMPACT_ATOMS: atom_id res chain seq x y z
N MET A 1 -6.55 10.58 -3.96
CA MET A 1 -5.39 10.19 -3.11
C MET A 1 -5.23 8.67 -3.28
N SER A 2 -4.02 8.13 -3.41
CA SER A 2 -3.82 6.71 -3.79
C SER A 2 -3.75 5.79 -2.56
N LYS A 3 -4.29 4.57 -2.67
CA LYS A 3 -4.26 3.57 -1.60
C LYS A 3 -3.96 2.18 -2.14
N ILE A 4 -3.47 1.31 -1.28
CA ILE A 4 -3.22 -0.11 -1.56
C ILE A 4 -3.80 -0.97 -0.45
N SER A 5 -4.22 -2.20 -0.74
CA SER A 5 -4.63 -3.13 0.33
C SER A 5 -3.42 -3.53 1.19
N LYS A 6 -3.65 -3.75 2.48
CA LYS A 6 -2.59 -4.24 3.39
C LYS A 6 -2.02 -5.58 2.94
N LEU A 7 -2.88 -6.44 2.37
CA LEU A 7 -2.47 -7.72 1.80
C LEU A 7 -1.49 -7.52 0.64
N ASN A 8 -1.83 -6.68 -0.35
CA ASN A 8 -0.96 -6.44 -1.50
C ASN A 8 0.36 -5.77 -1.09
N ALA A 9 0.34 -4.88 -0.10
CA ALA A 9 1.55 -4.30 0.45
C ALA A 9 2.46 -5.36 1.10
N PHE A 10 1.87 -6.29 1.86
CA PHE A 10 2.61 -7.39 2.48
C PHE A 10 3.15 -8.37 1.44
N THR A 11 2.34 -8.77 0.46
CA THR A 11 2.79 -9.62 -0.66
C THR A 11 3.96 -8.98 -1.39
N THR A 12 3.87 -7.68 -1.71
CA THR A 12 4.95 -6.94 -2.37
C THR A 12 6.23 -6.93 -1.51
N MET A 13 6.10 -6.76 -0.19
CA MET A 13 7.25 -6.83 0.73
C MET A 13 7.94 -8.18 0.66
N VAL A 14 7.18 -9.28 0.69
CA VAL A 14 7.72 -10.65 0.60
C VAL A 14 8.39 -10.88 -0.76
N GLU A 15 7.77 -10.46 -1.86
CA GLU A 15 8.38 -10.54 -3.21
C GLU A 15 9.76 -9.86 -3.26
N TYR A 16 9.91 -8.70 -2.60
CA TYR A 16 11.20 -8.02 -2.53
C TYR A 16 12.22 -8.70 -1.61
N ILE A 17 11.77 -9.40 -0.56
CA ILE A 17 12.66 -10.24 0.27
C ILE A 17 13.19 -11.40 -0.57
N ASP A 18 12.32 -12.09 -1.32
CA ASP A 18 12.70 -13.23 -2.17
C ASP A 18 13.65 -12.83 -3.31
N CYS A 19 13.66 -11.54 -3.69
CA CYS A 19 14.57 -10.98 -4.69
C CYS A 19 15.84 -10.35 -4.08
N ASP A 20 16.16 -10.60 -2.80
CA ASP A 20 17.29 -10.01 -2.06
C ASP A 20 17.29 -8.47 -1.98
N LYS A 21 16.16 -7.81 -2.25
CA LYS A 21 16.00 -6.35 -2.17
C LYS A 21 15.55 -5.93 -0.77
N THR A 22 16.31 -6.34 0.23
CA THR A 22 16.00 -6.16 1.66
C THR A 22 15.77 -4.70 2.06
N GLN A 23 16.47 -3.74 1.43
CA GLN A 23 16.26 -2.32 1.70
C GLN A 23 14.87 -1.84 1.27
N ILE A 24 14.38 -2.30 0.11
CA ILE A 24 13.04 -1.96 -0.39
C ILE A 24 11.98 -2.64 0.48
N ALA A 25 12.20 -3.90 0.86
CA ALA A 25 11.31 -4.60 1.78
C ALA A 25 11.18 -3.86 3.12
N ASN A 26 12.30 -3.36 3.68
CA ASN A 26 12.29 -2.55 4.90
C ASN A 26 11.53 -1.23 4.73
N ASP A 27 11.64 -0.57 3.58
CA ASP A 27 10.86 0.64 3.30
C ASP A 27 9.36 0.33 3.25
N ILE A 28 8.95 -0.77 2.63
CA ILE A 28 7.54 -1.23 2.59
C ILE A 28 7.06 -1.60 3.99
N PHE A 29 7.87 -2.29 4.80
CA PHE A 29 7.54 -2.62 6.19
C PHE A 29 7.23 -1.36 7.01
N LYS A 30 8.01 -0.29 6.85
CA LYS A 30 7.75 1.00 7.50
C LYS A 30 6.41 1.61 7.07
N ILE A 31 6.03 1.46 5.80
CA ILE A 31 4.73 1.92 5.28
C ILE A 31 3.59 1.15 5.95
N ILE A 32 3.71 -0.18 6.03
CA ILE A 32 2.72 -1.05 6.69
C ILE A 32 2.58 -0.68 8.17
N ASN A 33 3.70 -0.57 8.89
CA ASN A 33 3.69 -0.22 10.32
C ASN A 33 3.08 1.15 10.58
N ARG A 34 3.36 2.15 9.73
CA ARG A 34 2.74 3.47 9.85
C ARG A 34 1.22 3.37 9.78
N SER A 35 0.69 2.61 8.82
CA SER A 35 -0.75 2.41 8.69
C SER A 35 -1.35 1.70 9.90
N GLN A 36 -0.72 0.64 10.40
CA GLN A 36 -1.19 -0.07 11.59
C GLN A 36 -1.17 0.80 12.85
N ASN A 37 -0.16 1.66 13.00
CA ASN A 37 -0.08 2.60 14.11
C ASN A 37 -1.17 3.69 14.03
N GLN A 38 -1.50 4.16 12.81
CA GLN A 38 -2.62 5.09 12.62
C GLN A 38 -3.96 4.43 12.97
N ASP A 39 -4.18 3.21 12.50
CA ASP A 39 -5.37 2.42 12.83
C ASP A 39 -5.55 2.26 14.34
N LYS A 40 -4.47 1.85 15.03
CA LYS A 40 -4.45 1.71 16.49
C LYS A 40 -4.77 3.04 17.19
N LYS A 41 -4.20 4.15 16.72
CA LYS A 41 -4.46 5.50 17.27
C LYS A 41 -5.91 5.92 17.08
N ASN A 42 -6.51 5.54 15.95
CA ASN A 42 -7.88 5.91 15.58
C ASN A 42 -8.93 4.91 16.09
N ASN A 43 -8.50 3.82 16.75
CA ASN A 43 -9.35 2.71 17.18
C ASN A 43 -10.19 2.12 16.03
N VAL A 44 -9.57 1.97 14.86
CA VAL A 44 -10.17 1.37 13.66
C VAL A 44 -9.32 0.23 13.12
N ILE A 45 -9.94 -0.64 12.33
CA ILE A 45 -9.24 -1.68 11.55
C ILE A 45 -9.50 -1.37 10.09
N SER A 46 -8.52 -0.83 9.39
CA SER A 46 -8.61 -0.56 7.95
C SER A 46 -8.04 -1.71 7.13
N ASN A 47 -8.59 -1.92 5.93
CA ASN A 47 -8.03 -2.89 4.97
C ASN A 47 -6.98 -2.26 4.04
N TYR A 48 -6.86 -0.93 4.06
CA TYR A 48 -6.11 -0.15 3.09
C TYR A 48 -5.07 0.73 3.76
N ILE A 49 -3.96 0.94 3.07
CA ILE A 49 -2.91 1.87 3.43
C ILE A 49 -3.03 3.06 2.50
N GLN A 50 -3.21 4.25 3.07
CA GLN A 50 -3.08 5.49 2.32
C GLN A 50 -1.61 5.72 1.96
N LEU A 51 -1.33 5.86 0.67
CA LEU A 51 0.02 6.07 0.15
C LEU A 51 0.34 7.55 0.05
N GLN A 52 1.59 7.88 0.32
CA GLN A 52 2.20 9.14 -0.09
C GLN A 52 2.70 9.00 -1.54
N LYS A 53 2.73 10.09 -2.31
CA LYS A 53 3.16 10.07 -3.72
C LYS A 53 4.53 9.41 -3.95
N LYS A 54 5.46 9.56 -2.99
CA LYS A 54 6.80 8.95 -3.07
C LYS A 54 6.82 7.43 -2.81
N GLU A 55 5.74 6.87 -2.29
CA GLU A 55 5.61 5.47 -1.89
C GLU A 55 5.02 4.60 -3.00
N GLU A 56 4.27 5.21 -3.92
CA GLU A 56 3.69 4.53 -5.08
C GLU A 56 4.73 3.79 -5.92
N LYS A 57 5.97 4.30 -5.97
CA LYS A 57 7.09 3.68 -6.71
C LYS A 57 7.44 2.26 -6.25
N TYR A 58 7.04 1.88 -5.03
CA TYR A 58 7.32 0.55 -4.47
C TYR A 58 6.28 -0.49 -4.88
N PHE A 59 5.16 -0.08 -5.49
CA PHE A 59 4.03 -0.97 -5.76
C PHE A 59 3.73 -1.05 -7.25
N LYS A 60 3.24 -2.22 -7.69
CA LYS A 60 2.71 -2.41 -9.04
C LYS A 60 1.48 -1.51 -9.21
N LYS A 61 1.37 -0.82 -10.36
CA LYS A 61 0.26 0.10 -10.64
C LYS A 61 -1.11 -0.56 -10.49
N GLU A 62 -1.22 -1.84 -10.86
CA GLU A 62 -2.44 -2.65 -10.73
C GLU A 62 -2.92 -2.84 -9.27
N PHE A 63 -2.04 -2.67 -8.29
CA PHE A 63 -2.40 -2.73 -6.87
C PHE A 63 -2.79 -1.36 -6.30
N ILE A 64 -2.55 -0.28 -7.05
CA ILE A 64 -2.83 1.08 -6.61
C ILE A 64 -4.27 1.44 -6.98
N ILE A 65 -5.04 1.81 -5.97
CA ILE A 65 -6.41 2.30 -6.11
C ILE A 65 -6.35 3.83 -6.04
N GLU A 66 -6.74 4.50 -7.12
CA GLU A 66 -6.86 5.96 -7.15
C GLU A 66 -8.26 6.39 -6.70
N GLU A 67 -8.36 7.18 -5.63
CA GLU A 67 -9.63 7.84 -5.30
C GLU A 67 -9.89 8.98 -6.30
N GLY A 68 -10.87 8.77 -7.19
CA GLY A 68 -11.30 9.75 -8.19
C GLY A 68 -11.85 9.18 -9.50
N GLN A 69 -11.66 7.89 -9.79
CA GLN A 69 -12.30 7.24 -10.95
C GLN A 69 -13.64 6.65 -10.53
N CYS A 70 -14.70 7.47 -10.57
CA CYS A 70 -16.01 6.91 -10.91
C CYS A 70 -15.81 6.23 -12.26
N ASN A 71 -15.96 4.91 -12.31
CA ASN A 71 -16.16 4.21 -13.56
C ASN A 71 -17.33 4.92 -14.24
N LYS A 72 -17.05 5.70 -15.29
CA LYS A 72 -18.06 5.92 -16.31
C LYS A 72 -18.20 4.55 -16.97
N GLU A 73 -19.11 3.75 -16.42
CA GLU A 73 -19.70 2.65 -17.17
C GLU A 73 -20.12 3.24 -18.52
N GLN A 74 -19.56 2.67 -19.58
CA GLN A 74 -19.87 3.03 -20.95
C GLN A 74 -21.33 2.66 -21.20
N ASP A 75 -22.17 3.67 -21.47
CA ASP A 75 -23.44 3.50 -22.19
C ASP A 75 -23.16 3.24 -23.68
#